data_AF-A0A8X8X813-F1
#
_entry.id   AF-A0A8X8X813-F1
#
_cell.length_a   1.000
_cell.length_b   1.000
_cell.length_c   1.000
_cell.angle_alpha   90.00
_cell.angle_beta   90.00
_cell.angle_gamma   90.00
#
_symmetry.space_group_name_H-M   'P 1'
#
loop_
_entity.id
_entity.type
_entity.pdbx_description
1 polymer ?
#
loop_
_entity_poly.entity_id
_entity_poly.type
_entity_poly.pdbx_seq_one_letter_code
_entity_poly.pdbx_strand_id
1 'polypeptide(L)'
;MCYRSLIDTYVDFENELEKDESYRFQYAIQDFGSEDLVDVFLRAKEEGQLQYPIDDNNIKAVLFDMFTAGTDTSTSTVDWTLVELLRHPRVMAKRLHPPAPMLPRACIDEHVIDGYTIPAGSMVMVNIWAMQRDPRYWKDPETFEPERFENEELSFLGSDFKYMPFGIGRRICPGTTFGLAAVESPLSQLLYHFDWKLPEGVKAEDFDMIENIGNTASRIQNLHVVATPYEKL
;
A
#
# COMPACT_ATOMS: atom_id res chain seq x y z
N MET A 1 -13.42 -21.72 -16.35
CA MET A 1 -13.86 -21.45 -14.96
C MET A 1 -13.74 -19.97 -14.74
N CYS A 2 -14.82 -19.32 -14.33
CA CYS A 2 -14.96 -17.86 -14.40
C CYS A 2 -14.20 -17.20 -13.24
N TYR A 3 -13.38 -16.19 -13.55
CA TYR A 3 -12.71 -15.28 -12.59
C TYR A 3 -13.67 -14.72 -11.51
N ARG A 4 -14.97 -14.78 -11.80
CA ARG A 4 -16.05 -14.16 -11.08
C ARG A 4 -16.42 -14.77 -9.73
N SER A 5 -16.35 -16.08 -9.50
CA SER A 5 -16.83 -16.60 -8.20
C SER A 5 -15.96 -16.14 -7.03
N LEU A 6 -14.66 -15.93 -7.26
CA LEU A 6 -13.72 -15.40 -6.27
C LEU A 6 -13.77 -13.88 -6.19
N ILE A 7 -13.90 -13.18 -7.32
CA ILE A 7 -14.08 -11.72 -7.33
C ILE A 7 -15.42 -11.34 -6.70
N ASP A 8 -16.53 -12.01 -7.00
CA ASP A 8 -17.82 -11.76 -6.37
C ASP A 8 -17.77 -12.09 -4.87
N THR A 9 -17.11 -13.18 -4.45
CA THR A 9 -16.94 -13.50 -3.02
C THR A 9 -16.06 -12.47 -2.30
N TYR A 10 -14.99 -12.01 -2.94
CA TYR A 10 -14.07 -11.01 -2.40
C TYR A 10 -14.71 -9.63 -2.39
N VAL A 11 -15.40 -9.24 -3.46
CA VAL A 11 -16.18 -8.00 -3.55
C VAL A 11 -17.36 -8.05 -2.60
N ASP A 12 -18.02 -9.19 -2.37
CA ASP A 12 -19.09 -9.30 -1.39
C ASP A 12 -18.56 -9.25 0.05
N PHE A 13 -17.41 -9.88 0.33
CA PHE A 13 -16.71 -9.79 1.62
C PHE A 13 -16.14 -8.40 1.89
N GLU A 14 -15.51 -7.76 0.89
CA GLU A 14 -15.08 -6.37 0.94
C GLU A 14 -16.28 -5.43 0.99
N ASN A 15 -17.41 -5.70 0.33
CA ASN A 15 -18.63 -4.90 0.49
C ASN A 15 -19.23 -5.05 1.89
N GLU A 16 -19.04 -6.18 2.57
CA GLU A 16 -19.42 -6.35 3.98
C GLU A 16 -18.44 -5.62 4.91
N LEU A 17 -17.13 -5.65 4.64
CA LEU A 17 -16.11 -4.90 5.37
C LEU A 17 -16.19 -3.39 5.11
N GLU A 18 -16.34 -2.95 3.86
CA GLU A 18 -16.65 -1.58 3.44
C GLU A 18 -18.02 -1.16 3.96
N LYS A 19 -19.00 -2.05 4.19
CA LYS A 19 -20.21 -1.63 4.89
C LYS A 19 -19.91 -1.29 6.34
N ASP A 20 -19.08 -2.05 7.04
CA ASP A 20 -18.72 -1.76 8.43
C ASP A 20 -17.74 -0.57 8.54
N GLU A 21 -16.75 -0.49 7.66
CA GLU A 21 -15.81 0.63 7.55
C GLU A 21 -16.45 1.87 6.97
N SER A 22 -17.29 1.80 5.94
CA SER A 22 -18.05 2.97 5.46
C SER A 22 -19.11 3.39 6.47
N TYR A 23 -19.69 2.50 7.28
CA TYR A 23 -20.52 2.93 8.41
C TYR A 23 -19.69 3.74 9.41
N ARG A 24 -18.46 3.29 9.72
CA ARG A 24 -17.49 4.03 10.54
C ARG A 24 -16.98 5.31 9.89
N PHE A 25 -16.78 5.31 8.58
CA PHE A 25 -16.29 6.44 7.78
C PHE A 25 -17.39 7.49 7.57
N GLN A 26 -18.64 7.06 7.41
CA GLN A 26 -19.82 7.91 7.31
C GLN A 26 -20.18 8.50 8.68
N TYR A 27 -19.96 7.76 9.78
CA TYR A 27 -19.97 8.31 11.14
C TYR A 27 -18.83 9.33 11.34
N ALA A 28 -17.61 9.03 10.88
CA ALA A 28 -16.48 9.95 10.95
C ALA A 28 -16.70 11.22 10.09
N ILE A 29 -17.22 11.10 8.86
CA ILE A 29 -17.59 12.24 8.01
C ILE A 29 -18.77 13.03 8.62
N GLN A 30 -19.71 12.37 9.29
CA GLN A 30 -20.76 13.06 10.05
C GLN A 30 -20.23 13.80 11.29
N ASP A 31 -19.21 13.28 11.96
CA ASP A 31 -18.59 13.90 13.15
C ASP A 31 -17.59 15.02 12.83
N PHE A 32 -16.93 15.01 11.65
CA PHE A 32 -15.91 16.00 11.26
C PHE A 32 -16.38 17.07 10.27
N GLY A 33 -17.59 16.98 9.71
CA GLY A 33 -18.03 17.90 8.66
C GLY A 33 -17.12 17.82 7.41
N SER A 34 -17.23 18.77 6.49
CA SER A 34 -16.42 18.83 5.25
C SER A 34 -14.95 19.21 5.49
N GLU A 35 -14.40 18.92 6.66
CA GLU A 35 -13.07 19.33 7.06
C GLU A 35 -12.01 18.49 6.34
N ASP A 36 -11.03 19.14 5.73
CA ASP A 36 -9.87 18.49 5.12
C ASP A 36 -8.57 18.70 5.90
N LEU A 37 -7.49 18.07 5.42
CA LEU A 37 -6.19 18.15 6.08
C LEU A 37 -5.65 19.59 6.18
N VAL A 38 -5.96 20.45 5.21
CA VAL A 38 -5.58 21.87 5.21
C VAL A 38 -6.31 22.59 6.34
N ASP A 39 -7.62 22.36 6.47
CA ASP A 39 -8.43 22.94 7.55
C ASP A 39 -7.88 22.55 8.93
N VAL A 40 -7.56 21.27 9.12
CA VAL A 40 -6.95 20.76 10.37
C VAL A 40 -5.64 21.48 10.68
N PHE A 41 -4.77 21.67 9.68
CA PHE A 41 -3.50 22.36 9.87
C PHE A 41 -3.66 23.86 10.13
N LEU A 42 -4.59 24.52 9.45
CA LEU A 42 -4.89 25.93 9.68
C LEU A 42 -5.43 26.15 11.08
N ARG A 43 -6.35 25.31 11.54
CA ARG A 43 -6.84 25.33 12.92
C ARG A 43 -5.70 25.11 13.92
N ALA A 44 -4.86 24.09 13.72
CA ALA A 44 -3.74 23.82 14.61
C ALA A 44 -2.72 24.97 14.68
N LYS A 45 -2.54 25.70 13.57
CA LYS A 45 -1.75 26.94 13.52
C LYS A 45 -2.40 28.08 14.30
N GLU A 46 -3.71 28.27 14.15
CA GLU A 46 -4.47 29.35 14.80
C GLU A 46 -4.61 29.17 16.30
N GLU A 47 -4.80 27.93 16.77
CA GLU A 47 -4.92 27.63 18.20
C GLU A 47 -3.64 27.96 18.98
N GLY A 48 -2.46 27.87 18.33
CA GLY A 48 -1.18 28.26 18.92
C GLY A 48 -0.75 27.45 20.16
N GLN A 49 -1.40 26.31 20.42
CA GLN A 49 -1.16 25.49 21.62
C GLN A 49 -0.04 24.44 21.44
N LEU A 50 0.51 24.32 20.23
CA LEU A 50 1.58 23.36 19.96
C LEU A 50 2.87 23.79 20.66
N GLN A 51 3.53 22.84 21.33
CA GLN A 51 4.86 23.05 21.93
C GLN A 51 5.86 23.63 20.93
N TYR A 52 5.70 23.29 19.65
CA TYR A 52 6.45 23.84 18.53
C TYR A 52 5.44 24.44 17.54
N PRO A 53 5.40 25.78 17.39
CA PRO A 53 4.51 26.43 16.44
C PRO A 53 4.77 25.97 15.01
N ILE A 54 3.70 25.75 14.25
CA ILE A 54 3.75 25.44 12.82
C ILE A 54 3.48 26.70 12.01
N ASP A 55 4.18 26.86 10.89
CA ASP A 55 3.97 27.97 9.96
C ASP A 55 3.46 27.48 8.59
N ASP A 56 3.20 28.42 7.68
CA ASP A 56 2.72 28.09 6.34
C ASP A 56 3.71 27.24 5.52
N ASN A 57 5.01 27.33 5.80
CA ASN A 57 6.01 26.51 5.14
C ASN A 57 5.95 25.07 5.64
N ASN A 58 5.76 24.86 6.94
CA ASN A 58 5.54 23.53 7.51
C ASN A 58 4.28 22.88 6.92
N ILE A 59 3.17 23.62 6.86
CA ILE A 59 1.90 23.11 6.30
C ILE A 59 2.09 22.73 4.82
N LYS A 60 2.68 23.62 4.01
CA LYS A 60 2.96 23.33 2.59
C LYS A 60 3.86 22.12 2.41
N ALA A 61 4.89 21.97 3.25
CA ALA A 61 5.80 20.84 3.19
C ALA A 61 5.09 19.52 3.51
N VAL A 62 4.28 19.48 4.58
CA VAL A 62 3.53 18.26 4.94
C VAL A 62 2.50 17.90 3.87
N LEU A 63 1.78 18.87 3.31
CA LEU A 63 0.86 18.63 2.20
C LEU A 63 1.57 18.05 0.97
N PHE A 64 2.74 18.61 0.63
CA PHE A 64 3.55 18.11 -0.47
C PHE A 64 4.07 16.69 -0.21
N ASP A 65 4.59 16.42 0.99
CA ASP A 65 5.07 15.10 1.40
C ASP A 65 3.95 14.06 1.34
N MET A 66 2.76 14.37 1.86
CA MET A 66 1.62 13.46 1.85
C MET A 66 1.11 13.18 0.43
N PHE A 67 1.01 14.21 -0.41
CA PHE A 67 0.55 14.05 -1.78
C PHE A 67 1.52 13.19 -2.60
N THR A 68 2.81 13.55 -2.60
CA THR A 68 3.83 12.83 -3.37
C THR A 68 4.02 11.39 -2.89
N ALA A 69 4.12 11.17 -1.57
CA ALA A 69 4.28 9.83 -1.01
C ALA A 69 3.05 8.95 -1.26
N GLY A 70 1.84 9.51 -1.11
CA GLY A 70 0.58 8.78 -1.31
C GLY A 70 0.34 8.40 -2.76
N THR A 71 0.62 9.30 -3.71
CA THR A 71 0.40 9.05 -5.15
C THR A 71 1.30 7.94 -5.68
N ASP A 72 2.63 8.09 -5.55
CA ASP A 72 3.57 7.16 -6.18
C ASP A 72 3.39 5.73 -5.64
N THR A 73 3.21 5.59 -4.32
CA THR A 73 3.08 4.28 -3.68
C THR A 73 1.74 3.60 -3.97
N SER A 74 0.63 4.36 -3.94
CA SER A 74 -0.70 3.79 -4.19
C SER A 74 -0.87 3.40 -5.66
N THR A 75 -0.44 4.26 -6.60
CA THR A 75 -0.50 3.94 -8.03
C THR A 75 0.33 2.71 -8.37
N SER A 76 1.55 2.60 -7.84
CA SER A 76 2.40 1.42 -8.01
C SER A 76 1.73 0.16 -7.46
N THR A 77 1.07 0.25 -6.29
CA THR A 77 0.37 -0.90 -5.68
C THR A 77 -0.80 -1.37 -6.54
N VAL A 78 -1.61 -0.43 -7.05
CA VAL A 78 -2.75 -0.75 -7.93
C VAL A 78 -2.27 -1.39 -9.23
N ASP A 79 -1.21 -0.85 -9.85
CA ASP A 79 -0.62 -1.38 -11.08
C ASP A 79 -0.11 -2.82 -10.88
N TRP A 80 0.71 -3.06 -9.85
CA TRP A 80 1.17 -4.42 -9.51
C TRP A 80 0.04 -5.38 -9.21
N THR A 81 -0.98 -4.91 -8.48
CA THR A 81 -2.13 -5.76 -8.13
C THR A 81 -2.91 -6.17 -9.37
N LEU A 82 -3.17 -5.26 -10.31
CA LEU A 82 -3.85 -5.59 -11.57
C LEU A 82 -3.04 -6.57 -12.41
N VAL A 83 -1.73 -6.37 -12.51
CA VAL A 83 -0.82 -7.27 -13.24
C VAL A 83 -0.83 -8.67 -12.64
N GLU A 84 -0.69 -8.77 -11.33
CA GLU A 84 -0.71 -10.05 -10.62
C GLU A 84 -2.06 -10.74 -10.76
N LEU A 85 -3.19 -10.01 -10.68
CA LEU A 85 -4.52 -10.57 -10.93
C LEU A 85 -4.68 -11.11 -12.37
N LEU A 86 -4.05 -10.49 -13.35
CA LEU A 86 -4.08 -10.94 -14.75
C LEU A 86 -3.23 -12.19 -14.98
N ARG A 87 -2.07 -12.31 -14.28
CA ARG A 87 -1.19 -13.49 -14.32
C ARG A 87 -1.72 -14.64 -13.47
N HIS A 88 -2.37 -14.30 -12.37
CA HIS A 88 -2.85 -15.19 -11.33
C HIS A 88 -4.25 -14.72 -10.89
N PRO A 89 -5.33 -15.35 -11.40
CA PRO A 89 -6.73 -14.93 -11.18
C PRO A 89 -7.24 -14.79 -9.73
N ARG A 90 -6.38 -14.98 -8.72
CA ARG A 90 -6.76 -15.28 -7.34
C ARG A 90 -6.24 -14.25 -6.33
N VAL A 91 -6.74 -13.01 -6.38
CA VAL A 91 -6.70 -11.98 -5.30
C VAL A 91 -5.36 -11.23 -5.06
N MET A 92 -5.14 -10.42 -3.99
CA MET A 92 -4.27 -9.19 -3.87
C MET A 92 -2.73 -9.25 -3.54
N ALA A 93 -1.97 -8.17 -3.88
CA ALA A 93 -0.49 -8.12 -4.00
C ALA A 93 0.37 -7.13 -3.17
N LYS A 94 0.17 -7.02 -1.86
CA LYS A 94 0.99 -6.11 -1.03
C LYS A 94 2.36 -6.67 -0.56
N ARG A 95 2.58 -8.00 -0.61
CA ARG A 95 3.82 -8.64 -0.13
C ARG A 95 4.93 -8.73 -1.18
N LEU A 96 4.59 -9.13 -2.41
CA LEU A 96 5.59 -9.31 -3.46
C LEU A 96 6.14 -7.97 -3.93
N HIS A 97 5.31 -6.95 -4.11
CA HIS A 97 5.79 -5.69 -4.67
C HIS A 97 5.63 -4.57 -3.65
N PRO A 98 6.42 -4.55 -2.55
CA PRO A 98 6.32 -3.48 -1.57
C PRO A 98 6.72 -2.16 -2.23
N PRO A 99 5.85 -1.13 -2.23
CA PRO A 99 6.17 0.14 -2.88
C PRO A 99 7.44 0.77 -2.34
N ALA A 100 7.73 0.63 -1.04
CA ALA A 100 8.97 1.05 -0.41
C ALA A 100 9.85 -0.16 -0.05
N PRO A 101 10.67 -0.69 -0.99
CA PRO A 101 11.44 -1.93 -0.79
C PRO A 101 12.58 -1.75 0.23
N MET A 102 13.06 -0.52 0.41
CA MET A 102 14.20 -0.17 1.25
C MET A 102 13.82 0.99 2.18
N LEU A 103 13.83 0.80 3.50
CA LEU A 103 13.56 1.85 4.46
C LEU A 103 14.85 2.36 5.11
N PRO A 104 15.26 3.62 4.87
CA PRO A 104 16.40 4.21 5.54
C PRO A 104 16.07 4.56 7.00
N ARG A 105 17.04 4.33 7.88
CA ARG A 105 17.06 4.77 9.28
C ARG A 105 18.42 5.37 9.60
N ALA A 106 18.43 6.52 10.27
CA ALA A 106 19.68 7.12 10.76
C ALA A 106 19.92 6.67 12.20
N CYS A 107 21.12 6.16 12.47
CA CYS A 107 21.57 5.84 13.81
C CYS A 107 21.99 7.14 14.51
N ILE A 108 21.32 7.52 15.61
CA ILE A 108 21.56 8.81 16.28
C ILE A 108 22.74 8.74 17.27
N ASP A 109 23.04 7.56 17.76
CA ASP A 109 24.09 7.23 18.71
C ASP A 109 24.64 5.82 18.41
N GLU A 110 25.83 5.49 18.90
CA GLU A 110 26.42 4.16 18.65
C GLU A 110 25.56 3.07 19.31
N HIS A 111 25.25 2.03 18.54
CA HIS A 111 24.46 0.88 19.01
C HIS A 111 25.10 -0.44 18.56
N VAL A 112 24.88 -1.50 19.33
CA VAL A 112 25.28 -2.86 18.93
C VAL A 112 24.04 -3.65 18.53
N ILE A 113 24.00 -4.15 17.29
CA ILE A 113 22.92 -5.01 16.77
C ILE A 113 23.54 -6.34 16.36
N ASP A 114 23.06 -7.45 16.92
CA ASP A 114 23.56 -8.82 16.65
C ASP A 114 25.09 -8.97 16.72
N GLY A 115 25.72 -8.24 17.65
CA GLY A 115 27.18 -8.24 17.84
C GLY A 115 27.95 -7.31 16.90
N TYR A 116 27.27 -6.62 15.99
CA TYR A 116 27.86 -5.60 15.13
C TYR A 116 27.70 -4.20 15.75
N THR A 117 28.81 -3.48 15.91
CA THR A 117 28.77 -2.07 16.29
C THR A 117 28.36 -1.22 15.08
N ILE A 118 27.28 -0.45 15.25
CA ILE A 118 26.78 0.53 14.30
C ILE A 118 27.13 1.92 14.84
N PRO A 119 28.07 2.64 14.21
CA PRO A 119 28.45 3.97 14.65
C PRO A 119 27.31 4.99 14.53
N ALA A 120 27.32 5.99 15.40
CA ALA A 120 26.45 7.16 15.28
C ALA A 120 26.60 7.84 13.90
N GLY A 121 25.49 8.29 13.33
CA GLY A 121 25.41 8.86 11.98
C GLY A 121 25.30 7.83 10.85
N SER A 122 25.44 6.53 11.13
CA SER A 122 25.29 5.50 10.10
C SER A 122 23.87 5.44 9.56
N MET A 123 23.74 5.32 8.25
CA MET A 123 22.46 4.98 7.60
C MET A 123 22.30 3.46 7.58
N VAL A 124 21.26 2.97 8.24
CA VAL A 124 20.84 1.56 8.22
C VAL A 124 19.70 1.42 7.23
N MET A 125 19.88 0.56 6.24
CA MET A 125 18.87 0.27 5.23
C MET A 125 18.15 -1.03 5.57
N VAL A 126 16.87 -0.94 5.93
CA VAL A 126 16.02 -2.12 6.18
C VAL A 126 15.48 -2.61 4.84
N ASN A 127 15.88 -3.80 4.43
CA ASN A 127 15.50 -4.39 3.14
C ASN A 127 14.19 -5.18 3.26
N ILE A 128 13.07 -4.46 3.18
CA ILE A 128 11.72 -5.04 3.25
C ILE A 128 11.51 -6.03 2.12
N TRP A 129 11.96 -5.69 0.91
CA TRP A 129 11.82 -6.55 -0.27
C TRP A 129 12.38 -7.95 -0.05
N ALA A 130 13.58 -8.05 0.54
CA ALA A 130 14.22 -9.33 0.86
C ALA A 130 13.53 -10.02 2.03
N MET A 131 13.17 -9.29 3.08
CA MET A 131 12.49 -9.85 4.26
C MET A 131 11.13 -10.48 3.90
N GLN A 132 10.35 -9.81 3.05
CA GLN A 132 9.04 -10.30 2.60
C GLN A 132 9.13 -11.47 1.60
N ARG A 133 10.33 -11.80 1.10
CA ARG A 133 10.64 -12.95 0.23
C ARG A 133 11.48 -14.02 0.92
N ASP A 134 11.71 -13.89 2.22
CA ASP A 134 12.60 -14.80 2.92
C ASP A 134 11.94 -16.18 3.12
N PRO A 135 12.49 -17.27 2.53
CA PRO A 135 11.93 -18.61 2.64
C PRO A 135 11.93 -19.15 4.08
N ARG A 136 12.67 -18.52 5.01
CA ARG A 136 12.63 -18.86 6.44
C ARG A 136 11.30 -18.51 7.10
N TYR A 137 10.59 -17.50 6.57
CA TYR A 137 9.34 -16.98 7.12
C TYR A 137 8.15 -17.15 6.18
N TRP A 138 8.40 -17.27 4.88
CA TRP A 138 7.38 -17.38 3.85
C TRP A 138 7.55 -18.67 3.06
N LYS A 139 6.58 -19.58 3.15
CA LYS A 139 6.51 -20.73 2.25
C LYS A 139 6.27 -20.25 0.82
N ASP A 140 6.98 -20.85 -0.14
CA ASP A 140 6.92 -20.50 -1.57
C ASP A 140 6.94 -18.97 -1.77
N PRO A 141 8.02 -18.28 -1.36
CA PRO A 141 8.03 -16.83 -1.17
C PRO A 141 7.95 -16.03 -2.47
N GLU A 142 8.24 -16.63 -3.62
CA GLU A 142 8.07 -15.97 -4.92
C GLU A 142 6.67 -16.22 -5.51
N THR A 143 5.87 -17.06 -4.87
CA THR A 143 4.52 -17.36 -5.33
C THR A 143 3.56 -16.29 -4.87
N PHE A 144 2.78 -15.81 -5.82
CA PHE A 144 1.63 -14.98 -5.56
C PHE A 144 0.45 -15.84 -5.09
N GLU A 145 0.26 -15.91 -3.78
CA GLU A 145 -0.79 -16.70 -3.12
C GLU A 145 -1.44 -15.84 -2.02
N PRO A 146 -2.47 -15.06 -2.36
CA PRO A 146 -3.17 -14.18 -1.42
C PRO A 146 -3.93 -14.92 -0.32
N GLU A 147 -4.37 -16.15 -0.60
CA GLU A 147 -5.07 -17.00 0.39
C GLU A 147 -4.19 -17.32 1.60
N ARG A 148 -2.86 -17.13 1.51
CA ARG A 148 -1.94 -17.28 2.66
C ARG A 148 -2.26 -16.32 3.82
N PHE A 149 -2.98 -15.24 3.55
CA PHE A 149 -3.38 -14.25 4.55
C PHE A 149 -4.75 -14.55 5.19
N GLU A 150 -5.54 -15.50 4.67
CA GLU A 150 -6.88 -15.80 5.21
C GLU A 150 -6.85 -16.43 6.61
N ASN A 151 -5.79 -17.18 6.92
CA ASN A 151 -5.68 -17.95 8.16
C ASN A 151 -4.57 -17.44 9.09
N GLU A 152 -3.89 -16.35 8.73
CA GLU A 152 -2.87 -15.72 9.57
C GLU A 152 -3.35 -14.34 10.06
N GLU A 153 -3.32 -14.10 11.37
CA GLU A 153 -3.56 -12.78 11.95
C GLU A 153 -2.35 -11.86 11.73
N LEU A 154 -2.02 -11.57 10.47
CA LEU A 154 -0.94 -10.67 10.11
C LEU A 154 -1.39 -9.22 10.27
N SER A 155 -0.81 -8.54 11.25
CA SER A 155 -1.03 -7.11 11.42
C SER A 155 0.01 -6.31 10.62
N PHE A 156 -0.48 -5.54 9.65
CA PHE A 156 0.32 -4.54 8.94
C PHE A 156 0.53 -3.25 9.76
N LEU A 157 -0.01 -3.15 10.98
CA LEU A 157 0.17 -2.02 11.90
C LEU A 157 1.48 -2.11 12.71
N GLY A 158 2.40 -2.99 12.30
CA GLY A 158 3.74 -3.05 12.87
C GLY A 158 3.83 -3.88 14.16
N SER A 159 3.05 -4.94 14.31
CA SER A 159 3.29 -5.96 15.35
C SER A 159 3.95 -7.23 14.81
N ASP A 160 4.04 -7.40 13.48
CA ASP A 160 4.74 -8.52 12.85
C ASP A 160 5.91 -8.03 11.97
N PHE A 161 7.13 -8.49 12.30
CA PHE A 161 8.35 -8.13 11.59
C PHE A 161 8.52 -8.88 10.25
N LYS A 162 7.78 -9.97 10.00
CA LYS A 162 7.83 -10.68 8.71
C LYS A 162 7.01 -9.98 7.62
N TYR A 163 6.08 -9.10 8.01
CA TYR A 163 5.19 -8.36 7.10
C TYR A 163 5.06 -6.88 7.49
N MET A 164 5.84 -6.01 6.82
CA MET A 164 5.92 -4.58 7.16
C MET A 164 5.64 -3.66 5.96
N PRO A 165 4.49 -3.75 5.28
CA PRO A 165 4.20 -2.94 4.09
C PRO A 165 4.21 -1.42 4.36
N PHE A 166 3.97 -1.02 5.61
CA PHE A 166 3.98 0.37 6.07
C PHE A 166 5.15 0.69 7.02
N GLY A 167 6.11 -0.24 7.16
CA GLY A 167 7.15 -0.17 8.18
C GLY A 167 6.64 -0.44 9.60
N ILE A 168 7.42 -0.04 10.61
CA ILE A 168 7.16 -0.32 12.02
C ILE A 168 7.76 0.74 12.95
N GLY A 169 7.21 0.85 14.16
CA GLY A 169 7.75 1.65 15.26
C GLY A 169 7.50 3.16 15.12
N ARG A 170 8.38 3.98 15.72
CA ARG A 170 8.21 5.45 15.82
C ARG A 170 8.11 6.20 14.48
N ARG A 171 8.49 5.54 13.37
CA ARG A 171 8.47 6.10 12.01
C ARG A 171 7.72 5.16 11.06
N ILE A 172 6.70 4.47 11.57
CA ILE A 172 5.70 3.78 10.76
C ILE A 172 4.95 4.78 9.88
N CYS A 173 4.48 4.35 8.70
CA CYS A 173 3.80 5.21 7.75
C CYS A 173 2.59 5.92 8.41
N PRO A 174 2.58 7.26 8.47
CA PRO A 174 1.44 7.99 9.01
C PRO A 174 0.21 7.92 8.09
N GLY A 175 0.42 7.62 6.81
CA GLY A 175 -0.64 7.51 5.79
C GLY A 175 -1.24 6.12 5.65
N THR A 176 -1.10 5.22 6.63
CA THR A 176 -1.57 3.81 6.52
C THR A 176 -3.05 3.73 6.14
N THR A 177 -3.94 4.38 6.91
CA THR A 177 -5.39 4.36 6.64
C THR A 177 -5.75 4.99 5.30
N PHE A 178 -5.14 6.14 4.98
CA PHE A 178 -5.37 6.81 3.70
C PHE A 178 -4.86 5.98 2.52
N GLY A 179 -3.69 5.37 2.64
CA GLY A 179 -3.08 4.53 1.61
C GLY A 179 -3.87 3.25 1.34
N LEU A 180 -4.48 2.65 2.37
CA LEU A 180 -5.42 1.54 2.18
C LEU A 180 -6.62 1.98 1.34
N ALA A 181 -7.31 3.05 1.76
CA ALA A 181 -8.44 3.60 1.02
C ALA A 181 -8.08 4.02 -0.42
N ALA A 182 -6.90 4.61 -0.61
CA ALA A 182 -6.39 5.04 -1.91
C ALA A 182 -5.99 3.90 -2.84
N VAL A 183 -5.85 2.66 -2.34
CA VAL A 183 -5.62 1.46 -3.14
C VAL A 183 -6.91 0.67 -3.32
N GLU A 184 -7.60 0.38 -2.21
CA GLU A 184 -8.79 -0.47 -2.18
C GLU A 184 -9.94 0.16 -2.93
N SER A 185 -10.26 1.44 -2.68
CA SER A 185 -11.38 2.10 -3.35
C SER A 185 -11.24 2.11 -4.88
N PRO A 186 -10.14 2.63 -5.49
CA PRO A 186 -10.03 2.61 -6.94
C PRO A 186 -9.92 1.19 -7.49
N LEU A 187 -9.23 0.27 -6.81
CA LEU A 187 -9.14 -1.13 -7.28
C LEU A 187 -10.53 -1.80 -7.30
N SER A 188 -11.32 -1.64 -6.24
CA SER A 188 -12.69 -2.15 -6.16
C SER A 188 -13.57 -1.58 -7.27
N GLN A 189 -13.49 -0.27 -7.53
CA GLN A 189 -14.23 0.36 -8.63
C GLN A 189 -13.80 -0.18 -10.00
N LEU A 190 -12.50 -0.35 -10.23
CA LEU A 190 -11.95 -0.90 -11.48
C LEU A 190 -12.39 -2.35 -11.71
N LEU A 191 -12.38 -3.17 -10.67
CA LEU A 191 -12.75 -4.59 -10.74
C LEU A 191 -14.27 -4.81 -10.80
N TYR A 192 -15.06 -3.92 -10.19
CA TYR A 192 -16.51 -4.01 -10.18
C TYR A 192 -17.13 -3.58 -11.52
N HIS A 193 -16.62 -2.50 -12.13
CA HIS A 193 -17.22 -1.89 -13.31
C HIS A 193 -16.68 -2.41 -14.65
N PHE A 194 -15.52 -3.07 -14.67
CA PHE A 194 -14.87 -3.48 -15.92
C PHE A 194 -14.41 -4.92 -15.88
N ASP A 195 -14.63 -5.63 -16.99
CA ASP A 195 -13.88 -6.84 -17.31
C ASP A 195 -12.57 -6.44 -17.98
N TRP A 196 -11.48 -7.10 -17.62
CA TRP A 196 -10.13 -6.79 -18.09
C TRP A 196 -9.62 -7.86 -19.06
N LYS A 197 -9.12 -7.44 -20.22
CA LYS A 197 -8.52 -8.32 -21.22
C LYS A 197 -7.16 -7.81 -21.64
N LEU A 198 -6.30 -8.76 -22.03
CA LEU A 198 -5.04 -8.43 -22.67
C LEU A 198 -5.29 -7.98 -24.12
N PRO A 199 -4.47 -7.06 -24.66
CA PRO A 199 -4.47 -6.75 -26.08
C PRO A 199 -4.23 -8.01 -26.93
N GLU A 200 -4.71 -8.00 -28.17
CA GLU A 200 -4.55 -9.14 -29.08
C GLU A 200 -3.07 -9.53 -29.25
N GLY A 201 -2.78 -10.82 -29.09
CA GLY A 201 -1.42 -11.35 -29.20
C GLY A 201 -0.54 -11.20 -27.96
N VAL A 202 -0.99 -10.52 -26.91
CA VAL A 202 -0.28 -10.39 -25.63
C VAL A 202 -0.71 -11.51 -24.69
N LYS A 203 0.26 -12.20 -24.07
CA LYS A 203 -0.01 -13.18 -23.02
C LYS A 203 0.45 -12.67 -21.67
N ALA A 204 -0.16 -13.16 -20.59
CA ALA A 204 0.16 -12.71 -19.23
C ALA A 204 1.59 -13.09 -18.83
N GLU A 205 2.12 -14.18 -19.38
CA GLU A 205 3.49 -14.63 -19.14
C GLU A 205 4.53 -13.72 -19.79
N ASP A 206 4.13 -12.90 -20.78
CA ASP A 206 5.01 -11.98 -21.50
C ASP A 206 5.20 -10.65 -20.75
N PHE A 207 4.52 -10.44 -19.63
CA PHE A 207 4.68 -9.23 -18.84
C PHE A 207 6.09 -9.13 -18.24
N ASP A 208 6.73 -7.98 -18.47
CA ASP A 208 7.96 -7.61 -17.79
C ASP A 208 7.66 -7.28 -16.32
N MET A 209 8.16 -8.13 -15.43
CA MET A 209 7.98 -8.02 -13.98
C MET A 209 9.18 -7.35 -13.30
N ILE A 210 10.07 -6.73 -14.06
CA ILE A 210 11.22 -6.04 -13.51
C ILE A 210 10.76 -4.74 -12.82
N GLU A 211 11.14 -4.62 -11.55
CA GLU A 211 10.95 -3.42 -10.73
C GLU A 211 11.98 -2.35 -11.09
N ASN A 212 11.53 -1.09 -11.10
CA ASN A 212 12.40 0.07 -11.19
C ASN A 212 13.19 0.25 -9.89
N ILE A 213 14.47 0.58 -10.03
CA ILE A 213 15.34 0.90 -8.89
C ILE A 213 15.15 2.39 -8.58
N GLY A 214 14.27 2.68 -7.62
CA GLY A 214 13.97 4.05 -7.20
C GLY A 214 13.40 4.12 -5.78
N ASN A 215 12.90 5.29 -5.40
CA ASN A 215 12.22 5.49 -4.11
C ASN A 215 10.96 4.61 -4.00
N THR A 216 10.31 4.34 -5.13
CA THR A 216 9.16 3.46 -5.26
C THR A 216 9.48 2.29 -6.20
N ALA A 217 9.20 1.06 -5.78
CA ALA A 217 9.32 -0.13 -6.63
C ALA A 217 8.16 -0.24 -7.63
N SER A 218 8.16 0.60 -8.66
CA SER A 218 7.19 0.54 -9.75
C SER A 218 7.62 -0.38 -10.88
N ARG A 219 6.72 -0.76 -11.78
CA ARG A 219 7.08 -1.45 -13.02
C ARG A 219 7.90 -0.56 -13.94
N ILE A 220 8.90 -1.13 -14.63
CA ILE A 220 9.61 -0.43 -15.70
C ILE A 220 8.69 -0.18 -16.90
N GLN A 221 7.83 -1.15 -17.22
CA GLN A 221 6.89 -1.07 -18.35
C GLN A 221 5.47 -0.86 -17.87
N ASN A 222 4.79 0.13 -18.44
CA ASN A 222 3.37 0.38 -18.17
C ASN A 222 2.53 -0.84 -18.50
N LEU A 223 1.53 -1.12 -17.67
CA LEU A 223 0.50 -2.11 -17.98
C LEU A 223 -0.45 -1.57 -19.05
N HIS A 224 -0.59 -2.32 -20.14
CA HIS A 224 -1.56 -2.05 -21.20
C HIS A 224 -2.63 -3.13 -21.23
N VAL A 225 -3.88 -2.73 -20.99
CA VAL A 225 -5.04 -3.62 -20.89
C VAL A 225 -6.25 -2.98 -21.57
N VAL A 226 -7.18 -3.84 -22.01
CA VAL A 226 -8.45 -3.43 -22.59
C VAL A 226 -9.53 -3.60 -21.52
N ALA A 227 -10.11 -2.48 -21.09
CA ALA A 227 -11.27 -2.47 -20.21
C ALA A 227 -12.56 -2.55 -21.03
N THR A 228 -13.44 -3.49 -20.71
CA THR A 228 -14.80 -3.55 -21.27
C THR A 228 -15.81 -3.36 -20.15
N PRO A 229 -16.82 -2.46 -20.30
CA PRO A 229 -17.85 -2.28 -19.28
C PRO A 229 -18.49 -3.62 -18.93
N TYR A 230 -18.65 -3.86 -17.63
CA TYR A 230 -19.35 -5.04 -17.17
C TYR A 230 -20.85 -4.88 -17.39
N GLU A 231 -21.44 -5.75 -18.19
CA GLU A 231 -22.89 -5.86 -18.37
C GLU A 231 -23.43 -6.99 -17.49
N LYS A 232 -24.24 -6.63 -16.49
CA LYS A 232 -25.00 -7.58 -15.68
C LYS A 232 -26.10 -8.17 -16.58
N LEU A 233 -25.94 -9.43 -17.00
CA LEU A 233 -26.99 -10.19 -17.70
C LEU A 233 -28.21 -10.39 -16.78
#